data_AF-A0A3C1S312-F1
#
_entry.id   AF-A0A3C1S312-F1
#
_cell.length_a   1.000
_cell.length_b   1.000
_cell.length_c   1.000
_cell.angle_alpha   90.00
_cell.angle_beta   90.00
_cell.angle_gamma   90.00
#
_symmetry.space_group_name_H-M   'P 1'
#
loop_
_entity.id
_entity.type
_entity.pdbx_description
1 polymer ?
#
loop_
_entity_poly.entity_id
_entity_poly.type
_entity_poly.pdbx_seq_one_letter_code
_entity_poly.pdbx_strand_id
1 'polypeptide(L)'
;MNIHEAFASALGKSNLKSRSTIASRSDLKVNADTEKQIVQLNSVPVTIDANLYKNARSNTKPLGDIGALFNFSQLVDPIPRIGKSYTASTYSSEKLYGNILNSAIVVSNNDFARSVISESLEDYNLKAFSDRDGTPGQWRPVYAIPEDWHSANDNRFKSLIIDPSSSIANTIFQSVPGTHDLDFVLEGGQRKKIHPNSKINSVEMKYMQVELDRPWYNPLLFQLDGWYLSSQSKGYCSSGELQDNKGVFPLIPISMIIAKGIHVNATWAEEDQEIINGYNESGKSLYLGPFQISERVDNTLKIIGWVSEVIPFSPKISKPIETSIKVNNKGGYVSRFTVTWNEDGVEEKETSGNFPVLANKEISVPAFASNIKISIEIMTFPLPETWSTVKTIHFEQPKSVEYELSGTTFSPVLDQIK
;
A
#
# COMPACT_ATOMS: atom_id res chain seq x y z
N MET A 1 6.46 -9.08 -27.30
CA MET A 1 4.97 -9.09 -27.31
C MET A 1 4.52 -9.01 -25.85
N ASN A 2 3.71 -8.02 -25.46
CA ASN A 2 3.36 -7.83 -24.04
C ASN A 2 1.96 -8.34 -23.72
N ILE A 3 1.84 -9.63 -23.35
CA ILE A 3 0.56 -10.26 -23.04
C ILE A 3 -0.16 -9.60 -21.85
N HIS A 4 0.59 -9.00 -20.91
CA HIS A 4 0.02 -8.35 -19.74
C HIS A 4 -0.72 -7.06 -20.14
N GLU A 5 -0.13 -6.25 -21.02
CA GLU A 5 -0.76 -5.05 -21.55
C GLU A 5 -1.97 -5.39 -22.44
N ALA A 6 -1.84 -6.43 -23.27
CA ALA A 6 -2.94 -6.93 -24.10
C ALA A 6 -4.11 -7.43 -23.24
N PHE A 7 -3.82 -8.14 -22.13
CA PHE A 7 -4.84 -8.60 -21.19
C PHE A 7 -5.53 -7.45 -20.47
N ALA A 8 -4.77 -6.48 -19.94
CA ALA A 8 -5.34 -5.27 -19.33
C ALA A 8 -6.25 -4.51 -20.32
N SER A 9 -5.81 -4.41 -21.59
CA SER A 9 -6.61 -3.82 -22.66
C SER A 9 -7.89 -4.61 -22.95
N ALA A 10 -7.82 -5.94 -23.00
CA ALA A 10 -8.97 -6.81 -23.23
C ALA A 10 -10.00 -6.72 -22.09
N LEU A 11 -9.55 -6.69 -20.84
CA LEU A 11 -10.40 -6.45 -19.67
C LEU A 11 -11.09 -5.07 -19.75
N GLY A 12 -10.34 -4.03 -20.11
CA GLY A 12 -10.87 -2.69 -20.34
C GLY A 12 -11.99 -2.65 -21.39
N LYS A 13 -11.81 -3.32 -22.54
CA LYS A 13 -12.84 -3.46 -23.60
C LYS A 13 -14.11 -4.11 -23.06
N SER A 14 -13.96 -5.20 -22.31
CA SER A 14 -15.08 -5.96 -21.77
C SER A 14 -15.90 -5.13 -20.77
N ASN A 15 -15.24 -4.36 -19.89
CA ASN A 15 -15.92 -3.51 -18.93
C ASN A 15 -16.62 -2.29 -19.56
N LEU A 16 -16.03 -1.68 -20.59
CA LEU A 16 -16.68 -0.59 -21.34
C LEU A 16 -17.99 -1.04 -22.02
N LYS A 17 -18.00 -2.26 -22.60
CA LYS A 17 -19.21 -2.84 -23.21
C LYS A 17 -20.34 -3.08 -22.19
N SER A 18 -20.02 -3.37 -20.92
CA SER A 18 -21.02 -3.46 -19.86
C SER A 18 -21.55 -2.10 -19.37
N ARG A 19 -20.75 -1.01 -19.47
CA ARG A 19 -21.22 0.35 -19.14
C ARG A 19 -22.12 0.93 -20.23
N SER A 20 -21.84 0.67 -21.52
CA SER A 20 -22.68 1.15 -22.62
C SER A 20 -24.06 0.52 -22.68
N THR A 21 -24.29 -0.62 -22.00
CA THR A 21 -25.60 -1.25 -21.86
C THR A 21 -26.41 -0.72 -20.67
N ILE A 22 -25.79 0.05 -19.77
CA ILE A 22 -26.42 0.61 -18.56
C ILE A 22 -26.60 2.14 -18.67
N ALA A 23 -25.85 2.82 -19.55
CA ALA A 23 -25.92 4.26 -19.74
C ALA A 23 -27.09 4.70 -20.65
N SER A 24 -28.32 4.55 -20.14
CA SER A 24 -29.42 5.48 -20.40
C SER A 24 -29.88 6.06 -19.07
N ARG A 25 -28.95 6.71 -18.37
CA ARG A 25 -29.22 7.71 -17.32
C ARG A 25 -27.98 8.57 -17.15
N SER A 26 -28.27 9.86 -17.14
CA SER A 26 -27.40 11.00 -17.44
C SER A 26 -26.55 11.45 -16.25
N ASP A 27 -25.50 12.19 -16.62
CA ASP A 27 -24.84 13.28 -15.89
C ASP A 27 -24.11 12.98 -14.58
N LEU A 28 -22.88 12.45 -14.71
CA LEU A 28 -21.76 12.86 -13.88
C LEU A 28 -20.47 12.87 -14.73
N LYS A 29 -19.95 14.07 -15.02
CA LYS A 29 -18.57 14.24 -15.50
C LYS A 29 -17.64 13.92 -14.32
N VAL A 30 -17.23 12.66 -14.22
CA VAL A 30 -16.17 12.23 -13.30
C VAL A 30 -14.82 12.62 -13.92
N ASN A 31 -14.01 13.38 -13.17
CA ASN A 31 -12.63 13.72 -13.54
C ASN A 31 -11.86 12.43 -13.87
N ALA A 32 -11.25 12.40 -15.06
CA ALA A 32 -10.62 11.21 -15.64
C ALA A 32 -9.17 10.97 -15.15
N ASP A 33 -8.91 11.22 -13.86
CA ASP A 33 -7.76 10.67 -13.14
C ASP A 33 -8.29 9.66 -12.12
N THR A 34 -8.97 8.63 -12.62
CA THR A 34 -9.29 7.45 -11.81
C THR A 34 -7.98 6.72 -11.52
N GLU A 35 -7.65 6.53 -10.24
CA GLU A 35 -6.53 5.67 -9.79
C GLU A 35 -6.57 4.36 -10.58
N LYS A 36 -5.52 4.14 -11.37
CA LYS A 36 -5.47 3.00 -12.28
C LYS A 36 -5.30 1.71 -11.49
N GLN A 37 -6.10 0.71 -11.83
CA GLN A 37 -6.08 -0.63 -11.25
C GLN A 37 -5.00 -1.49 -11.90
N ILE A 38 -4.21 -2.17 -11.09
CA ILE A 38 -3.04 -2.92 -11.52
C ILE A 38 -3.41 -4.36 -11.76
N VAL A 39 -3.22 -4.83 -12.99
CA VAL A 39 -3.48 -6.20 -13.39
C VAL A 39 -2.19 -6.99 -13.41
N GLN A 40 -2.16 -8.08 -12.64
CA GLN A 40 -1.04 -9.01 -12.56
C GLN A 40 -1.51 -10.42 -12.90
N LEU A 41 -1.03 -10.96 -14.02
CA LEU A 41 -1.29 -12.35 -14.40
C LEU A 41 -0.40 -13.29 -13.58
N ASN A 42 -0.91 -14.46 -13.21
CA ASN A 42 -0.09 -15.51 -12.61
C ASN A 42 0.90 -16.07 -13.65
N SER A 43 2.09 -16.50 -13.23
CA SER A 43 3.03 -17.17 -14.15
C SER A 43 2.57 -18.57 -14.56
N VAL A 44 1.75 -19.23 -13.74
CA VAL A 44 1.07 -20.51 -13.97
C VAL A 44 -0.31 -20.37 -13.30
N PRO A 45 -1.40 -20.89 -13.88
CA PRO A 45 -2.72 -20.75 -13.27
C PRO A 45 -2.80 -21.52 -11.94
N VAL A 46 -3.63 -21.02 -11.01
CA VAL A 46 -3.99 -21.76 -9.80
C VAL A 46 -5.32 -22.46 -10.04
N THR A 47 -5.32 -23.78 -10.09
CA THR A 47 -6.55 -24.58 -10.23
C THR A 47 -7.31 -24.60 -8.91
N ILE A 48 -8.62 -24.35 -8.96
CA ILE A 48 -9.46 -24.20 -7.79
C ILE A 48 -10.42 -25.38 -7.67
N ASP A 49 -10.42 -26.04 -6.51
CA ASP A 49 -11.52 -26.93 -6.13
C ASP A 49 -12.69 -26.09 -5.61
N ALA A 50 -13.68 -25.90 -6.49
CA ALA A 50 -14.89 -25.13 -6.20
C ALA A 50 -15.64 -25.61 -4.94
N ASN A 51 -15.50 -26.88 -4.55
CA ASN A 51 -16.21 -27.43 -3.39
C ASN A 51 -15.77 -26.78 -2.08
N LEU A 52 -14.50 -26.39 -1.96
CA LEU A 52 -13.93 -25.77 -0.76
C LEU A 52 -14.52 -24.38 -0.43
N TYR A 53 -15.22 -23.77 -1.38
CA TYR A 53 -15.74 -22.41 -1.29
C TYR A 53 -17.28 -22.36 -1.37
N LYS A 54 -17.95 -23.51 -1.41
CA LYS A 54 -19.40 -23.60 -1.51
C LYS A 54 -20.06 -23.08 -0.24
N ASN A 55 -21.16 -22.34 -0.43
CA ASN A 55 -22.04 -21.89 0.65
C ASN A 55 -21.30 -21.11 1.76
N ALA A 56 -20.22 -20.39 1.42
CA ALA A 56 -19.49 -19.57 2.37
C ALA A 56 -20.44 -18.64 3.14
N ARG A 57 -20.20 -18.49 4.45
CA ARG A 57 -20.95 -17.59 5.31
C ARG A 57 -20.85 -16.15 4.80
N SER A 58 -21.96 -15.43 4.80
CA SER A 58 -22.05 -14.04 4.35
C SER A 58 -23.26 -13.33 5.00
N ASN A 59 -23.45 -12.05 4.69
CA ASN A 59 -24.65 -11.32 5.13
C ASN A 59 -25.94 -11.89 4.51
N THR A 60 -25.87 -12.40 3.28
CA THR A 60 -27.03 -13.02 2.61
C THR A 60 -27.19 -14.50 2.98
N LYS A 61 -26.13 -15.13 3.50
CA LYS A 61 -26.09 -16.51 3.99
C LYS A 61 -25.53 -16.56 5.43
N PRO A 62 -26.28 -16.07 6.43
CA PRO A 62 -25.77 -15.97 7.81
C PRO A 62 -25.47 -17.32 8.45
N LEU A 63 -26.09 -18.40 7.96
CA LEU A 63 -25.88 -19.79 8.35
C LEU A 63 -24.97 -20.55 7.38
N GLY A 64 -24.24 -19.85 6.50
CA GLY A 64 -23.29 -20.46 5.60
C GLY A 64 -22.08 -21.08 6.32
N ASP A 65 -21.28 -21.80 5.56
CA ASP A 65 -20.09 -22.50 6.01
C ASP A 65 -18.97 -21.51 6.35
N ILE A 66 -18.51 -21.55 7.60
CA ILE A 66 -17.42 -20.71 8.11
C ILE A 66 -16.07 -21.17 7.55
N GLY A 67 -15.85 -22.48 7.41
CA GLY A 67 -14.64 -23.04 6.82
C GLY A 67 -14.46 -22.61 5.37
N ALA A 68 -15.56 -22.57 4.60
CA ALA A 68 -15.52 -22.05 3.22
C ALA A 68 -15.18 -20.55 3.16
N LEU A 69 -15.71 -19.73 4.09
CA LEU A 69 -15.35 -18.31 4.21
C LEU A 69 -13.88 -18.12 4.63
N PHE A 70 -13.41 -18.94 5.56
CA PHE A 70 -12.01 -18.95 5.99
C PHE A 70 -11.08 -19.31 4.84
N ASN A 71 -11.35 -20.41 4.12
CA ASN A 71 -10.57 -20.82 2.95
C ASN A 71 -10.47 -19.71 1.91
N PHE A 72 -11.58 -19.03 1.63
CA PHE A 72 -11.59 -17.89 0.72
C PHE A 72 -10.74 -16.73 1.23
N SER A 73 -10.84 -16.40 2.52
CA SER A 73 -10.04 -15.34 3.13
C SER A 73 -8.55 -15.65 3.05
N GLN A 74 -8.13 -16.89 3.32
CA GLN A 74 -6.72 -17.32 3.20
C GLN A 74 -6.21 -17.27 1.76
N LEU A 75 -7.05 -17.60 0.78
CA LEU A 75 -6.70 -17.57 -0.64
C LEU A 75 -6.32 -16.16 -1.11
N VAL A 76 -6.97 -15.12 -0.58
CA VAL A 76 -6.87 -13.73 -1.07
C VAL A 76 -6.16 -12.77 -0.10
N ASP A 77 -5.68 -13.29 1.03
CA ASP A 77 -4.97 -12.52 2.05
C ASP A 77 -3.53 -12.10 1.67
N PRO A 78 -2.76 -12.87 0.88
CA PRO A 78 -1.39 -12.48 0.58
C PRO A 78 -1.28 -11.14 -0.15
N ILE A 79 -0.41 -10.27 0.35
CA ILE A 79 -0.09 -8.99 -0.30
C ILE A 79 0.75 -9.27 -1.56
N PRO A 80 0.34 -8.80 -2.75
CA PRO A 80 1.13 -8.97 -3.97
C PRO A 80 2.42 -8.15 -3.91
N ARG A 81 3.51 -8.73 -4.42
CA ARG A 81 4.70 -7.95 -4.73
C ARG A 81 4.45 -7.10 -5.98
N ILE A 82 5.00 -5.90 -6.00
CA ILE A 82 5.07 -5.13 -7.25
C ILE A 82 6.00 -5.87 -8.20
N GLY A 83 5.41 -6.25 -9.33
CA GLY A 83 6.04 -7.10 -10.31
C GLY A 83 5.07 -7.31 -11.45
N LYS A 84 5.61 -7.74 -12.57
CA LYS A 84 4.80 -7.81 -13.79
C LYS A 84 3.84 -8.99 -13.80
N SER A 85 4.30 -10.14 -13.30
CA SER A 85 3.44 -11.27 -12.92
C SER A 85 3.08 -11.18 -11.45
N TYR A 86 1.94 -11.75 -11.08
CA TYR A 86 1.55 -11.88 -9.69
C TYR A 86 2.54 -12.78 -8.96
N THR A 87 2.95 -12.33 -7.79
CA THR A 87 3.74 -13.12 -6.85
C THR A 87 3.28 -12.74 -5.46
N ALA A 88 2.70 -13.71 -4.75
CA ALA A 88 2.33 -13.53 -3.35
C ALA A 88 3.58 -13.21 -2.53
N SER A 89 3.50 -12.19 -1.68
CA SER A 89 4.49 -11.99 -0.63
C SER A 89 4.23 -12.93 0.55
N THR A 90 5.13 -12.92 1.53
CA THR A 90 4.93 -13.61 2.81
C THR A 90 4.07 -12.79 3.78
N TYR A 91 3.65 -11.58 3.40
CA TYR A 91 2.84 -10.72 4.26
C TYR A 91 1.35 -10.98 4.04
N SER A 92 0.64 -11.08 5.16
CA SER A 92 -0.81 -11.13 5.25
C SER A 92 -1.37 -9.71 5.24
N SER A 93 -2.35 -9.44 4.37
CA SER A 93 -3.05 -8.15 4.31
C SER A 93 -3.74 -7.84 5.63
N GLU A 94 -4.37 -8.85 6.24
CA GLU A 94 -5.07 -8.72 7.51
C GLU A 94 -4.10 -8.37 8.64
N LYS A 95 -3.04 -9.18 8.82
CA LYS A 95 -2.11 -9.00 9.93
C LYS A 95 -1.30 -7.72 9.79
N LEU A 96 -0.86 -7.38 8.58
CA LEU A 96 -0.07 -6.19 8.36
C LEU A 96 -0.90 -4.92 8.62
N TYR A 97 -2.15 -4.89 8.15
CA TYR A 97 -3.06 -3.78 8.42
C TYR A 97 -3.32 -3.62 9.93
N GLY A 98 -3.60 -4.71 10.65
CA GLY A 98 -3.75 -4.69 12.10
C GLY A 98 -2.50 -4.19 12.83
N ASN A 99 -1.31 -4.62 12.41
CA ASN A 99 -0.06 -4.15 12.99
C ASN A 99 0.16 -2.65 12.76
N ILE A 100 -0.21 -2.13 11.58
CA ILE A 100 -0.14 -0.71 11.27
C ILE A 100 -1.09 0.07 12.19
N LEU A 101 -2.35 -0.36 12.33
CA LEU A 101 -3.33 0.29 13.21
C LEU A 101 -2.85 0.34 14.66
N ASN A 102 -2.33 -0.78 15.18
CA ASN A 102 -1.86 -0.85 16.57
C ASN A 102 -0.55 -0.07 16.81
N SER A 103 0.22 0.22 15.76
CA SER A 103 1.52 0.91 15.87
C SER A 103 1.46 2.38 15.43
N ALA A 104 0.34 2.82 14.86
CA ALA A 104 0.15 4.17 14.37
C ALA A 104 0.08 5.16 15.53
N ILE A 105 0.95 6.17 15.48
CA ILE A 105 0.96 7.28 16.43
C ILE A 105 0.47 8.51 15.69
N VAL A 106 -0.57 9.14 16.22
CA VAL A 106 -1.15 10.36 15.65
C VAL A 106 -0.46 11.57 16.25
N VAL A 107 -0.15 12.54 15.39
CA VAL A 107 0.38 13.84 15.78
C VAL A 107 -0.63 14.57 16.66
N SER A 108 -0.14 15.31 17.65
CA SER A 108 -0.98 16.18 18.47
C SER A 108 -1.83 17.10 17.57
N ASN A 109 -3.07 17.38 17.98
CA ASN A 109 -4.05 18.15 17.19
C ASN A 109 -4.52 17.63 15.82
N ASN A 110 -4.24 16.38 15.44
CA ASN A 110 -4.90 15.78 14.27
C ASN A 110 -6.10 14.92 14.67
N ASP A 111 -7.21 15.56 15.03
CA ASP A 111 -8.44 14.89 15.47
C ASP A 111 -9.04 13.99 14.39
N PHE A 112 -8.94 14.39 13.13
CA PHE A 112 -9.44 13.61 12.01
C PHE A 112 -8.64 12.31 11.82
N ALA A 113 -7.30 12.36 11.84
CA ALA A 113 -6.49 11.16 11.77
C ALA A 113 -6.71 10.27 13.00
N ARG A 114 -6.90 10.88 14.18
CA ARG A 114 -7.22 10.15 15.41
C ARG A 114 -8.55 9.42 15.31
N SER A 115 -9.61 10.06 14.79
CA SER A 115 -10.92 9.42 14.64
C SER A 115 -10.84 8.26 13.64
N VAL A 116 -10.26 8.48 12.46
CA VAL A 116 -10.15 7.43 11.43
C VAL A 116 -9.35 6.23 11.94
N ILE A 117 -8.21 6.43 12.61
CA ILE A 117 -7.41 5.32 13.16
C ILE A 117 -8.18 4.59 14.27
N SER A 118 -8.84 5.33 15.17
CA SER A 118 -9.59 4.74 16.28
C SER A 118 -10.79 3.91 15.80
N GLU A 119 -11.59 4.46 14.89
CA GLU A 119 -12.72 3.77 14.26
C GLU A 119 -12.25 2.54 13.48
N SER A 120 -11.16 2.67 12.70
CA SER A 120 -10.60 1.55 11.95
C SER A 120 -10.10 0.43 12.87
N LEU A 121 -9.51 0.77 14.02
CA LEU A 121 -9.08 -0.21 15.02
C LEU A 121 -10.28 -0.89 15.69
N GLU A 122 -11.34 -0.15 15.99
CA GLU A 122 -12.59 -0.70 16.50
C GLU A 122 -13.22 -1.67 15.49
N ASP A 123 -13.42 -1.25 14.25
CA ASP A 123 -13.95 -2.10 13.18
C ASP A 123 -13.08 -3.33 12.95
N TYR A 124 -11.76 -3.15 12.91
CA TYR A 124 -10.82 -4.27 12.80
C TYR A 124 -11.04 -5.27 13.93
N ASN A 125 -11.17 -4.83 15.18
CA ASN A 125 -11.38 -5.75 16.31
C ASN A 125 -12.77 -6.40 16.29
N LEU A 126 -13.82 -5.66 15.92
CA LEU A 126 -15.20 -6.16 15.87
C LEU A 126 -15.44 -7.22 14.79
N LYS A 127 -14.66 -7.19 13.69
CA LYS A 127 -14.80 -8.14 12.58
C LYS A 127 -14.02 -9.43 12.77
N ALA A 128 -13.33 -9.62 13.90
CA ALA A 128 -12.57 -10.82 14.16
C ALA A 128 -13.48 -12.04 14.43
N PHE A 129 -13.20 -13.14 13.74
CA PHE A 129 -13.72 -14.46 14.06
C PHE A 129 -12.80 -15.12 15.10
N SER A 130 -13.39 -15.96 15.95
CA SER A 130 -12.70 -16.59 17.09
C SER A 130 -12.53 -18.09 16.84
N ASP A 131 -11.43 -18.65 17.36
CA ASP A 131 -11.00 -20.06 17.26
C ASP A 131 -12.05 -21.12 17.65
N ARG A 132 -13.18 -20.71 18.24
CA ARG A 132 -14.30 -21.59 18.59
C ARG A 132 -15.16 -21.98 17.39
N ASP A 133 -14.88 -21.44 16.21
CA ASP A 133 -15.55 -21.77 14.94
C ASP A 133 -14.90 -22.94 14.18
N GLY A 134 -13.86 -23.56 14.74
CA GLY A 134 -13.12 -24.66 14.13
C GLY A 134 -11.97 -24.22 13.20
N THR A 135 -11.73 -22.92 13.08
CA THR A 135 -10.60 -22.36 12.32
C THR A 135 -9.43 -22.01 13.26
N PRO A 136 -8.18 -21.98 12.77
CA PRO A 136 -7.01 -21.69 13.60
C PRO A 136 -6.83 -20.19 13.84
N GLY A 137 -6.78 -19.79 15.11
CA GLY A 137 -6.47 -18.42 15.51
C GLY A 137 -7.57 -17.40 15.20
N GLN A 138 -7.27 -16.14 15.51
CA GLN A 138 -8.12 -15.02 15.14
C GLN A 138 -7.85 -14.61 13.69
N TRP A 139 -8.92 -14.44 12.92
CA TRP A 139 -8.89 -14.02 11.52
C TRP A 139 -10.09 -13.12 11.22
N ARG A 140 -10.06 -12.45 10.08
CA ARG A 140 -11.15 -11.57 9.64
C ARG A 140 -11.62 -11.94 8.24
N PRO A 141 -12.93 -11.85 7.98
CA PRO A 141 -13.48 -12.33 6.72
C PRO A 141 -13.11 -11.42 5.57
N VAL A 142 -12.89 -12.01 4.40
CA VAL A 142 -12.99 -11.35 3.11
C VAL A 142 -14.18 -11.96 2.39
N TYR A 143 -15.07 -11.12 1.87
CA TYR A 143 -16.25 -11.60 1.15
C TYR A 143 -16.04 -11.50 -0.37
N ALA A 144 -16.51 -12.51 -1.08
CA ALA A 144 -16.44 -12.56 -2.54
C ALA A 144 -17.68 -11.92 -3.14
N ILE A 145 -17.50 -11.07 -4.14
CA ILE A 145 -18.61 -10.52 -4.94
C ILE A 145 -18.38 -10.89 -6.42
N PRO A 146 -19.27 -11.69 -7.03
CA PRO A 146 -20.47 -12.27 -6.43
C PRO A 146 -20.17 -13.47 -5.51
N GLU A 147 -21.05 -13.72 -4.54
CA GLU A 147 -20.85 -14.81 -3.55
C GLU A 147 -20.92 -16.24 -4.15
N ASP A 148 -21.52 -16.39 -5.32
CA ASP A 148 -21.68 -17.67 -6.03
C ASP A 148 -20.60 -17.89 -7.12
N TRP A 149 -19.49 -17.13 -7.06
CA TRP A 149 -18.38 -17.18 -8.03
C TRP A 149 -17.82 -18.59 -8.26
N HIS A 150 -17.86 -19.43 -7.22
CA HIS A 150 -17.38 -20.81 -7.25
C HIS A 150 -18.30 -21.73 -8.08
N SER A 151 -19.50 -21.28 -8.46
CA SER A 151 -20.44 -22.08 -9.24
C SER A 151 -19.98 -22.21 -10.69
N ALA A 152 -20.11 -23.41 -11.25
CA ALA A 152 -19.75 -23.67 -12.65
C ALA A 152 -20.77 -23.10 -13.66
N ASN A 153 -21.71 -22.25 -13.25
CA ASN A 153 -22.75 -21.74 -14.14
C ASN A 153 -22.15 -20.83 -15.22
N ASP A 154 -22.12 -21.32 -16.46
CA ASP A 154 -21.56 -20.65 -17.63
C ASP A 154 -22.12 -19.23 -17.85
N ASN A 155 -23.37 -18.98 -17.46
CA ASN A 155 -24.03 -17.68 -17.69
C ASN A 155 -23.42 -16.53 -16.87
N ARG A 156 -22.64 -16.85 -15.83
CA ARG A 156 -21.97 -15.83 -15.00
C ARG A 156 -20.64 -15.38 -15.61
N PHE A 157 -20.10 -16.16 -16.55
CA PHE A 157 -18.81 -15.87 -17.18
C PHE A 157 -19.01 -15.10 -18.48
N LYS A 158 -18.21 -14.05 -18.67
CA LYS A 158 -18.13 -13.30 -19.92
C LYS A 158 -17.09 -13.93 -20.83
N SER A 159 -17.29 -13.85 -22.14
CA SER A 159 -16.23 -14.22 -23.09
C SER A 159 -15.16 -13.13 -23.13
N LEU A 160 -13.89 -13.54 -23.16
CA LEU A 160 -12.74 -12.67 -23.31
C LEU A 160 -11.85 -13.20 -24.43
N ILE A 161 -11.44 -12.30 -25.31
CA ILE A 161 -10.47 -12.56 -26.37
C ILE A 161 -9.32 -11.60 -26.15
N ILE A 162 -8.14 -12.15 -25.88
CA ILE A 162 -6.89 -11.42 -25.77
C ILE A 162 -6.23 -11.46 -27.15
N ASP A 163 -6.14 -10.29 -27.78
CA ASP A 163 -5.33 -10.08 -28.97
C ASP A 163 -4.00 -9.46 -28.52
N PRO A 164 -2.87 -10.20 -28.62
CA PRO A 164 -1.56 -9.72 -28.17
C PRO A 164 -1.05 -8.48 -28.91
N SER A 165 -1.63 -8.14 -30.06
CA SER A 165 -1.31 -6.94 -30.82
C SER A 165 -2.17 -5.73 -30.44
N SER A 166 -3.23 -5.95 -29.65
CA SER A 166 -4.16 -4.89 -29.29
C SER A 166 -3.69 -4.10 -28.07
N SER A 167 -3.75 -2.78 -28.17
CA SER A 167 -3.55 -1.85 -27.05
C SER A 167 -4.68 -0.84 -27.01
N ILE A 168 -5.12 -0.46 -25.80
CA ILE A 168 -6.03 0.68 -25.59
C ILE A 168 -5.41 1.61 -24.55
N ALA A 169 -5.37 2.90 -24.88
CA ALA A 169 -4.86 3.93 -23.99
C ALA A 169 -5.85 4.31 -22.85
N ASN A 170 -7.17 4.18 -23.08
CA ASN A 170 -8.21 4.66 -22.17
C ASN A 170 -8.91 3.53 -21.42
N THR A 171 -8.16 2.82 -20.57
CA THR A 171 -8.70 1.79 -19.66
C THR A 171 -8.27 2.11 -18.22
N ILE A 172 -9.14 1.77 -17.26
CA ILE A 172 -8.83 1.85 -15.83
C ILE A 172 -7.78 0.82 -15.41
N PHE A 173 -7.62 -0.24 -16.20
CA PHE A 173 -6.63 -1.29 -15.97
C PHE A 173 -5.31 -0.97 -16.65
N GLN A 174 -4.22 -1.23 -15.94
CA GLN A 174 -2.87 -1.20 -16.49
C GLN A 174 -2.05 -2.37 -15.93
N SER A 175 -1.05 -2.81 -16.68
CA SER A 175 -0.01 -3.70 -16.17
C SER A 175 1.16 -2.91 -15.59
N VAL A 176 1.97 -3.55 -14.75
CA VAL A 176 3.26 -2.97 -14.33
C VAL A 176 4.17 -2.80 -15.56
N PRO A 177 4.77 -1.61 -15.79
CA PRO A 177 5.60 -1.34 -16.97
C PRO A 177 6.80 -2.28 -17.15
N GLY A 178 7.20 -2.50 -18.41
CA GLY A 178 8.46 -3.15 -18.80
C GLY A 178 8.29 -4.24 -19.87
N THR A 179 9.40 -4.60 -20.52
CA THR A 179 9.41 -5.61 -21.59
C THR A 179 9.30 -7.04 -21.04
N HIS A 180 8.57 -7.90 -21.74
CA HIS A 180 8.50 -9.33 -21.43
C HIS A 180 8.73 -10.16 -22.69
N ASP A 181 9.57 -11.17 -22.51
CA ASP A 181 9.56 -12.35 -23.35
C ASP A 181 8.48 -13.30 -22.78
N LEU A 182 7.62 -13.79 -23.66
CA LEU A 182 6.71 -14.90 -23.36
C LEU A 182 7.55 -16.17 -23.42
N ASP A 183 7.57 -16.92 -22.32
CA ASP A 183 8.26 -18.20 -22.21
C ASP A 183 7.23 -19.32 -22.01
N PHE A 184 7.57 -20.52 -22.48
CA PHE A 184 6.93 -21.73 -21.99
C PHE A 184 7.33 -21.97 -20.54
N VAL A 185 6.34 -22.31 -19.72
CA VAL A 185 6.54 -22.83 -18.36
C VAL A 185 6.12 -24.30 -18.37
N LEU A 186 7.11 -25.17 -18.16
CA LEU A 186 6.98 -26.62 -18.16
C LEU A 186 6.49 -27.07 -16.78
N GLU A 187 5.82 -28.22 -16.70
CA GLU A 187 5.49 -28.85 -15.42
C GLU A 187 6.77 -29.07 -14.57
N GLY A 188 6.73 -28.60 -13.32
CA GLY A 188 7.92 -28.51 -12.46
C GLY A 188 8.63 -27.14 -12.48
N GLY A 189 8.15 -26.18 -13.30
CA GLY A 189 8.53 -24.76 -13.22
C GLY A 189 9.72 -24.35 -14.09
N GLN A 190 10.29 -25.27 -14.88
CA GLN A 190 11.34 -24.92 -15.84
C GLN A 190 10.79 -23.98 -16.93
N ARG A 191 11.60 -23.02 -17.37
CA ARG A 191 11.23 -22.08 -18.44
C ARG A 191 12.01 -22.35 -19.71
N LYS A 192 11.33 -22.29 -20.85
CA LYS A 192 11.94 -22.38 -22.18
C LYS A 192 11.45 -21.23 -23.05
N LYS A 193 12.37 -20.50 -23.65
CA LYS A 193 12.03 -19.42 -24.59
C LYS A 193 11.29 -20.00 -25.79
N ILE A 194 10.28 -19.26 -26.23
CA ILE A 194 9.52 -19.57 -27.45
C ILE A 194 10.40 -19.25 -28.66
N HIS A 195 10.33 -20.09 -29.68
CA HIS A 195 11.05 -19.87 -30.92
C HIS A 195 10.60 -18.54 -31.58
N PRO A 196 11.52 -17.71 -32.12
CA PRO A 196 11.16 -16.39 -32.68
C PRO A 196 10.12 -16.40 -33.80
N ASN A 197 9.98 -17.53 -34.52
CA ASN A 197 9.00 -17.69 -35.59
C ASN A 197 7.61 -18.13 -35.10
N SER A 198 7.49 -18.52 -33.83
CA SER A 198 6.18 -18.82 -33.23
C SER A 198 5.42 -17.52 -32.96
N LYS A 199 4.14 -17.51 -33.32
CA LYS A 199 3.27 -16.34 -33.18
C LYS A 199 1.98 -16.69 -32.45
N ILE A 200 1.73 -15.99 -31.35
CA ILE A 200 0.44 -16.06 -30.65
C ILE A 200 -0.55 -15.15 -31.38
N ASN A 201 -1.63 -15.72 -31.88
CA ASN A 201 -2.67 -15.01 -32.62
C ASN A 201 -3.76 -14.48 -31.69
N SER A 202 -4.28 -15.33 -30.81
CA SER A 202 -5.24 -14.92 -29.76
C SER A 202 -5.22 -15.89 -28.59
N VAL A 203 -5.74 -15.45 -27.45
CA VAL A 203 -6.11 -16.32 -26.33
C VAL A 203 -7.57 -16.08 -26.00
N GLU A 204 -8.36 -17.14 -26.00
CA GLU A 204 -9.81 -17.10 -25.82
C GLU A 204 -10.20 -17.84 -24.53
N MET A 205 -11.14 -17.28 -23.78
CA MET A 205 -11.62 -17.89 -22.54
C MET A 205 -12.98 -17.35 -22.11
N LYS A 206 -13.60 -18.05 -21.16
CA LYS A 206 -14.67 -17.50 -20.32
C LYS A 206 -14.06 -17.03 -19.00
N TYR A 207 -14.36 -15.80 -18.57
CA TYR A 207 -13.82 -15.23 -17.34
C TYR A 207 -14.88 -14.58 -16.45
N MET A 208 -14.58 -14.48 -15.16
CA MET A 208 -15.31 -13.69 -14.18
C MET A 208 -14.30 -12.93 -13.32
N GLN A 209 -14.61 -11.67 -13.02
CA GLN A 209 -13.93 -10.90 -12.00
C GLN A 209 -14.68 -11.08 -10.68
N VAL A 210 -13.97 -11.52 -9.65
CA VAL A 210 -14.52 -11.69 -8.29
C VAL A 210 -13.92 -10.61 -7.42
N GLU A 211 -14.73 -9.62 -7.07
CA GLU A 211 -14.35 -8.50 -6.21
C GLU A 211 -14.22 -8.96 -4.75
N LEU A 212 -13.34 -8.29 -4.02
CA LEU A 212 -12.98 -8.61 -2.64
C LEU A 212 -13.47 -7.50 -1.72
N ASP A 213 -14.44 -7.82 -0.87
CA ASP A 213 -14.92 -6.94 0.18
C ASP A 213 -14.22 -7.26 1.51
N ARG A 214 -13.49 -6.27 2.03
CA ARG A 214 -12.77 -6.34 3.32
C ARG A 214 -13.43 -5.39 4.31
N PRO A 215 -14.42 -5.84 5.09
CA PRO A 215 -15.19 -4.98 5.99
C PRO A 215 -14.37 -4.42 7.17
N TRP A 216 -13.13 -4.89 7.33
CA TRP A 216 -12.19 -4.49 8.38
C TRP A 216 -11.09 -3.56 7.84
N TYR A 217 -11.06 -3.27 6.54
CA TYR A 217 -10.02 -2.46 5.90
C TYR A 217 -10.56 -1.08 5.53
N ASN A 218 -9.96 -0.03 6.09
CA ASN A 218 -10.26 1.35 5.73
C ASN A 218 -9.12 1.95 4.89
N PRO A 219 -9.29 2.15 3.56
CA PRO A 219 -8.25 2.71 2.70
C PRO A 219 -7.87 4.15 3.03
N LEU A 220 -8.79 4.90 3.68
CA LEU A 220 -8.58 6.30 4.02
C LEU A 220 -7.31 6.49 4.86
N LEU A 221 -7.00 5.55 5.75
CA LEU A 221 -5.80 5.55 6.60
C LEU A 221 -4.53 5.90 5.82
N PHE A 222 -4.34 5.28 4.65
CA PHE A 222 -3.13 5.43 3.84
C PHE A 222 -3.09 6.76 3.08
N GLN A 223 -4.22 7.45 2.96
CA GLN A 223 -4.32 8.77 2.36
C GLN A 223 -4.15 9.90 3.39
N LEU A 224 -4.22 9.58 4.69
CA LEU A 224 -4.13 10.58 5.77
C LEU A 224 -2.71 11.09 6.01
N ASP A 225 -2.64 12.36 6.41
CA ASP A 225 -1.48 12.99 7.01
C ASP A 225 -1.56 12.97 8.54
N GLY A 226 -0.46 13.29 9.22
CA GLY A 226 -0.42 13.47 10.67
C GLY A 226 -0.49 12.19 11.49
N TRP A 227 -0.03 11.08 10.93
CA TRP A 227 0.30 9.87 11.66
C TRP A 227 1.65 9.30 11.20
N TYR A 228 2.32 8.58 12.09
CA TYR A 228 3.61 7.94 11.83
C TYR A 228 3.73 6.61 12.57
N LEU A 229 4.81 5.89 12.30
CA LEU A 229 5.21 4.68 13.02
C LEU A 229 6.50 4.96 13.80
N SER A 230 6.55 4.59 15.08
CA SER A 230 7.63 4.99 16.01
C SER A 230 9.05 4.61 15.55
N SER A 231 9.19 3.51 14.83
CA SER A 231 10.48 2.96 14.37
C SER A 231 10.59 2.84 12.85
N GLN A 232 9.66 3.41 12.09
CA GLN A 232 9.68 3.36 10.63
C GLN A 232 9.69 4.75 10.02
N SER A 233 10.34 4.89 8.87
CA SER A 233 10.32 6.13 8.11
C SER A 233 8.99 6.32 7.38
N LYS A 234 8.71 7.55 6.95
CA LYS A 234 7.70 7.81 5.91
C LYS A 234 7.92 6.90 4.70
N GLY A 235 6.83 6.54 4.03
CA GLY A 235 6.84 5.63 2.88
C GLY A 235 7.13 4.16 3.22
N TYR A 236 7.18 3.79 4.50
CA TYR A 236 7.42 2.40 4.92
C TYR A 236 6.33 1.43 4.44
N CYS A 237 5.06 1.83 4.50
CA CYS A 237 3.96 1.01 4.02
C CYS A 237 3.99 0.93 2.49
N SER A 238 4.11 2.08 1.82
CA SER A 238 4.19 2.16 0.36
C SER A 238 4.83 3.49 -0.06
N SER A 239 5.51 3.50 -1.21
CA SER A 239 5.95 4.74 -1.83
C SER A 239 4.87 5.41 -2.70
N GLY A 240 3.73 4.76 -2.94
CA GLY A 240 2.68 5.24 -3.86
C GLY A 240 3.00 5.03 -5.35
N GLU A 241 4.17 4.47 -5.66
CA GLU A 241 4.65 4.30 -7.02
C GLU A 241 4.47 2.86 -7.54
N LEU A 242 4.41 2.72 -8.86
CA LEU A 242 4.34 1.42 -9.54
C LEU A 242 5.69 0.80 -9.86
N GLN A 243 6.74 1.60 -9.75
CA GLN A 243 8.12 1.17 -9.94
C GLN A 243 8.89 1.49 -8.65
N ASP A 244 9.80 0.60 -8.27
CA ASP A 244 10.67 0.75 -7.10
C ASP A 244 9.99 0.97 -5.75
N ASN A 245 8.70 0.64 -5.65
CA ASN A 245 7.97 0.69 -4.40
C ASN A 245 8.31 -0.54 -3.54
N LYS A 246 9.19 -0.28 -2.57
CA LYS A 246 9.76 -1.25 -1.62
C LYS A 246 8.98 -1.32 -0.29
N GLY A 247 7.81 -0.69 -0.23
CA GLY A 247 6.98 -0.71 0.96
C GLY A 247 6.56 -2.13 1.35
N VAL A 248 6.25 -2.33 2.63
CA VAL A 248 5.76 -3.64 3.12
C VAL A 248 4.33 -3.94 2.69
N PHE A 249 3.57 -2.91 2.32
CA PHE A 249 2.19 -2.99 1.84
C PHE A 249 2.01 -2.18 0.54
N PRO A 250 2.65 -2.57 -0.57
CA PRO A 250 2.71 -1.72 -1.76
C PRO A 250 1.43 -1.81 -2.63
N LEU A 251 0.74 -2.94 -2.56
CA LEU A 251 -0.47 -3.26 -3.30
C LEU A 251 -1.49 -3.89 -2.37
N ILE A 252 -2.78 -3.66 -2.64
CA ILE A 252 -3.86 -4.44 -2.04
C ILE A 252 -4.72 -5.08 -3.13
N PRO A 253 -4.93 -6.41 -3.12
CA PRO A 253 -5.81 -7.06 -4.09
C PRO A 253 -7.25 -6.59 -3.89
N ILE A 254 -7.91 -6.12 -4.93
CA ILE A 254 -9.33 -5.74 -4.92
C ILE A 254 -10.21 -6.71 -5.69
N SER A 255 -9.63 -7.51 -6.59
CA SER A 255 -10.33 -8.61 -7.24
C SER A 255 -9.37 -9.71 -7.70
N MET A 256 -9.92 -10.91 -7.87
CA MET A 256 -9.26 -12.00 -8.59
C MET A 256 -9.95 -12.25 -9.92
N ILE A 257 -9.19 -12.68 -10.92
CA ILE A 257 -9.72 -13.08 -12.22
C ILE A 257 -9.71 -14.60 -12.32
N ILE A 258 -10.90 -15.17 -12.35
CA ILE A 258 -11.12 -16.59 -12.60
C ILE A 258 -11.46 -16.81 -14.07
N ALA A 259 -10.94 -17.88 -14.66
CA ALA A 259 -11.21 -18.26 -16.03
C ALA A 259 -11.39 -19.78 -16.18
N LYS A 260 -12.06 -20.16 -17.25
CA LYS A 260 -12.22 -21.55 -17.71
C LYS A 260 -12.30 -21.61 -19.23
N GLY A 261 -12.08 -22.80 -19.78
CA GLY A 261 -12.16 -23.01 -21.22
C GLY A 261 -11.12 -22.19 -21.98
N ILE A 262 -9.88 -22.16 -21.45
CA ILE A 262 -8.79 -21.38 -22.02
C ILE A 262 -8.30 -22.07 -23.30
N HIS A 263 -8.22 -21.32 -24.39
CA HIS A 263 -7.73 -21.79 -25.67
C HIS A 263 -6.70 -20.81 -26.23
N VAL A 264 -5.51 -21.30 -26.56
CA VAL A 264 -4.41 -20.51 -27.12
C VAL A 264 -4.35 -20.78 -28.62
N ASN A 265 -4.70 -19.78 -29.43
CA ASN A 265 -4.57 -19.81 -30.87
C ASN A 265 -3.20 -19.27 -31.27
N ALA A 266 -2.36 -20.12 -31.84
CA ALA A 266 -1.00 -19.74 -32.23
C ALA A 266 -0.54 -20.50 -33.48
N THR A 267 0.45 -19.93 -34.16
CA THR A 267 1.20 -20.57 -35.22
C THR A 267 2.58 -20.90 -34.66
N TRP A 268 2.82 -22.17 -34.35
CA TRP A 268 4.07 -22.62 -33.73
C TRP A 268 5.13 -22.95 -34.79
N ALA A 269 6.39 -22.64 -34.48
CA ALA A 269 7.54 -23.21 -35.18
C ALA A 269 7.63 -24.71 -34.91
N GLU A 270 8.31 -25.44 -35.80
CA GLU A 270 8.44 -26.90 -35.73
C GLU A 270 9.02 -27.35 -34.37
N GLU A 271 10.06 -26.67 -33.90
CA GLU A 271 10.72 -26.96 -32.63
C GLU A 271 9.83 -26.74 -31.41
N ASP A 272 8.93 -25.75 -31.46
CA ASP A 272 7.96 -25.50 -30.39
C ASP A 272 6.81 -26.51 -30.45
N GLN A 273 6.38 -26.89 -31.66
CA GLN A 273 5.35 -27.89 -31.87
C GLN A 273 5.78 -29.26 -31.34
N GLU A 274 7.04 -29.65 -31.52
CA GLU A 274 7.60 -30.88 -30.94
C GLU A 274 7.51 -30.90 -29.41
N ILE A 275 7.79 -29.77 -28.74
CA ILE A 275 7.66 -29.64 -27.28
C ILE A 275 6.20 -29.83 -26.88
N ILE A 276 5.28 -29.14 -27.56
CA ILE A 276 3.85 -29.19 -27.26
C ILE A 276 3.33 -30.62 -27.40
N ASN A 277 3.66 -31.30 -28.51
CA ASN A 277 3.25 -32.68 -28.76
C ASN A 277 3.79 -33.63 -27.68
N GLY A 278 5.08 -33.53 -27.33
CA GLY A 278 5.68 -34.39 -26.30
C GLY A 278 5.04 -34.21 -24.91
N TYR A 279 4.63 -32.99 -24.56
CA TYR A 279 3.92 -32.74 -23.29
C TYR A 279 2.48 -33.27 -23.33
N ASN A 280 1.75 -33.06 -24.43
CA ASN A 280 0.40 -33.59 -24.61
C ASN A 280 0.38 -35.13 -24.56
N GLU A 281 1.31 -35.80 -25.25
CA GLU A 281 1.42 -37.27 -25.28
C GLU A 281 1.78 -37.86 -23.92
N SER A 282 2.66 -37.19 -23.17
CA SER A 282 3.05 -37.62 -21.83
C SER A 282 2.04 -37.26 -20.73
N GLY A 283 0.95 -36.57 -21.08
CA GLY A 283 -0.07 -36.11 -20.13
C GLY A 283 0.43 -35.01 -19.19
N LYS A 284 1.55 -34.37 -19.51
CA LYS A 284 2.16 -33.31 -18.71
C LYS A 284 1.62 -31.95 -19.11
N SER A 285 1.65 -31.01 -18.17
CA SER A 285 1.14 -29.66 -18.43
C SER A 285 2.22 -28.72 -18.98
N LEU A 286 1.85 -27.93 -19.98
CA LEU A 286 2.65 -26.86 -20.57
C LEU A 286 1.86 -25.55 -20.51
N TYR A 287 2.52 -24.45 -20.13
CA TYR A 287 1.85 -23.16 -19.96
C TYR A 287 2.56 -22.03 -20.69
N LEU A 288 1.77 -21.05 -21.10
CA LEU A 288 2.19 -19.75 -21.61
C LEU A 288 1.66 -18.67 -20.66
N GLY A 289 2.45 -18.28 -19.67
CA GLY A 289 1.91 -17.55 -18.52
C GLY A 289 0.80 -18.35 -17.83
N PRO A 290 -0.37 -17.74 -17.52
CA PRO A 290 -1.45 -18.47 -16.87
C PRO A 290 -2.27 -19.35 -17.83
N PHE A 291 -1.91 -19.40 -19.11
CA PHE A 291 -2.68 -20.09 -20.15
C PHE A 291 -2.09 -21.48 -20.40
N GLN A 292 -2.83 -22.52 -20.05
CA GLN A 292 -2.42 -23.88 -20.39
C GLN A 292 -2.53 -24.10 -21.90
N ILE A 293 -1.47 -24.65 -22.48
CA ILE A 293 -1.46 -25.13 -23.86
C ILE A 293 -1.85 -26.60 -23.81
N SER A 294 -3.00 -26.93 -24.40
CA SER A 294 -3.48 -28.30 -24.52
C SER A 294 -4.37 -28.44 -25.75
N GLU A 295 -4.39 -29.61 -26.34
CA GLU A 295 -5.37 -29.99 -27.36
C GLU A 295 -6.78 -30.10 -26.79
N ARG A 296 -6.92 -30.40 -25.49
CA ARG A 296 -8.21 -30.53 -24.82
C ARG A 296 -8.51 -29.27 -24.03
N VAL A 297 -9.71 -28.73 -24.26
CA VAL A 297 -10.19 -27.57 -23.50
C VAL A 297 -10.46 -28.01 -22.06
N ASP A 298 -9.65 -27.50 -21.14
CA ASP A 298 -9.85 -27.67 -19.71
C ASP A 298 -10.88 -26.65 -19.18
N ASN A 299 -11.98 -27.18 -18.65
CA ASN A 299 -13.10 -26.40 -18.11
C ASN A 299 -13.04 -26.24 -16.58
N THR A 300 -11.96 -26.64 -15.93
CA THR A 300 -11.73 -26.35 -14.50
C THR A 300 -11.59 -24.85 -14.25
N LEU A 301 -11.98 -24.41 -13.06
CA LEU A 301 -11.82 -23.02 -12.63
C LEU A 301 -10.36 -22.75 -12.28
N LYS A 302 -9.81 -21.71 -12.90
CA LYS A 302 -8.42 -21.29 -12.72
C LYS A 302 -8.34 -19.82 -12.34
N ILE A 303 -7.56 -19.49 -11.32
CA ILE A 303 -7.14 -18.10 -11.09
C ILE A 303 -6.00 -17.81 -12.06
N ILE A 304 -6.26 -16.90 -13.00
CA ILE A 304 -5.29 -16.51 -14.02
C ILE A 304 -4.57 -15.21 -13.68
N GLY A 305 -5.11 -14.43 -12.75
CA GLY A 305 -4.51 -13.18 -12.33
C GLY A 305 -5.33 -12.44 -11.29
N TRP A 306 -4.84 -11.26 -10.93
CA TRP A 306 -5.34 -10.43 -9.85
C TRP A 306 -5.41 -8.98 -10.31
N VAL A 307 -6.35 -8.23 -9.72
CA VAL A 307 -6.42 -6.79 -9.83
C VAL A 307 -6.15 -6.19 -8.46
N SER A 308 -5.24 -5.24 -8.39
CA SER A 308 -4.85 -4.57 -7.16
C SER A 308 -4.90 -3.05 -7.29
N GLU A 309 -5.00 -2.38 -6.15
CA GLU A 309 -4.77 -0.93 -6.04
C GLU A 309 -3.39 -0.67 -5.43
N VAL A 310 -2.77 0.43 -5.84
CA VAL A 310 -1.51 0.89 -5.24
C VAL A 310 -1.84 1.58 -3.93
N ILE A 311 -1.21 1.14 -2.85
CA ILE A 311 -1.32 1.86 -1.58
C ILE A 311 -0.60 3.21 -1.75
N PRO A 312 -1.22 4.36 -1.43
CA PRO A 312 -0.58 5.67 -1.53
C PRO A 312 0.69 5.78 -0.68
N PHE A 313 1.52 6.79 -0.95
CA PHE A 313 2.70 7.08 -0.15
C PHE A 313 2.32 7.19 1.33
N SER A 314 2.81 6.26 2.16
CA SER A 314 2.35 6.12 3.54
C SER A 314 3.36 5.37 4.43
N PRO A 315 3.47 5.70 5.73
CA PRO A 315 2.97 6.93 6.34
C PRO A 315 3.58 8.17 5.67
N LYS A 316 2.91 9.33 5.69
CA LYS A 316 3.41 10.53 4.98
C LYS A 316 4.54 11.25 5.71
N ILE A 317 4.65 11.02 7.02
CA ILE A 317 5.67 11.58 7.90
C ILE A 317 6.38 10.47 8.68
N SER A 318 7.66 10.68 9.00
CA SER A 318 8.41 9.84 9.94
C SER A 318 8.12 10.29 11.37
N LYS A 319 8.59 9.51 12.37
CA LYS A 319 8.67 10.01 13.74
C LYS A 319 9.35 11.40 13.74
N PRO A 320 8.66 12.42 14.27
CA PRO A 320 9.21 13.76 14.41
C PRO A 320 10.39 13.75 15.38
N ILE A 321 11.43 14.53 15.09
CA ILE A 321 12.64 14.62 15.91
C ILE A 321 12.48 15.82 16.85
N GLU A 322 12.47 15.59 18.16
CA GLU A 322 12.56 16.66 19.15
C GLU A 322 13.88 17.42 18.98
N THR A 323 13.83 18.73 19.07
CA THR A 323 15.03 19.58 18.88
C THR A 323 15.45 20.19 20.19
N SER A 324 16.73 20.52 20.33
CA SER A 324 17.25 21.09 21.56
C SER A 324 17.91 22.46 21.35
N ILE A 325 17.60 23.37 22.25
CA ILE A 325 18.14 24.73 22.28
C ILE A 325 19.09 24.81 23.47
N LYS A 326 20.38 24.97 23.19
CA LYS A 326 21.41 25.04 24.21
C LYS A 326 22.11 26.39 24.21
N VAL A 327 22.30 26.95 25.40
CA VAL A 327 23.05 28.20 25.59
C VAL A 327 24.19 27.96 26.58
N ASN A 328 25.43 28.19 26.12
CA ASN A 328 26.63 28.14 26.93
C ASN A 328 27.00 29.55 27.39
N ASN A 329 27.26 29.74 28.68
CA ASN A 329 27.70 31.03 29.21
C ASN A 329 29.20 31.02 29.50
N LYS A 330 29.99 31.73 28.70
CA LYS A 330 31.40 32.04 28.94
C LYS A 330 31.64 33.53 29.23
N GLY A 331 30.58 34.33 29.32
CA GLY A 331 30.66 35.75 29.64
C GLY A 331 30.76 36.00 31.13
N GLY A 332 31.28 37.17 31.53
CA GLY A 332 31.47 37.55 32.93
C GLY A 332 30.19 37.97 33.67
N TYR A 333 29.08 37.26 33.47
CA TYR A 333 27.75 37.60 33.99
C TYR A 333 26.88 36.36 34.21
N VAL A 334 25.77 36.50 34.92
CA VAL A 334 24.73 35.47 35.03
C VAL A 334 23.79 35.60 33.82
N SER A 335 23.37 34.47 33.26
CA SER A 335 22.53 34.41 32.07
C SER A 335 21.26 33.61 32.33
N ARG A 336 20.24 33.84 31.53
CA ARG A 336 19.06 32.98 31.39
C ARG A 336 18.54 33.06 29.96
N PHE A 337 17.75 32.08 29.55
CA PHE A 337 16.97 32.20 28.34
C PHE A 337 15.58 31.62 28.51
N THR A 338 14.66 32.15 27.71
CA THR A 338 13.28 31.68 27.61
C THR A 338 13.05 31.21 26.19
N VAL A 339 12.43 30.05 26.04
CA VAL A 339 11.90 29.58 24.76
C VAL A 339 10.38 29.61 24.84
N THR A 340 9.74 30.29 23.90
CA THR A 340 8.29 30.20 23.70
C THR A 340 8.02 29.55 22.36
N TRP A 341 6.96 28.77 22.25
CA TRP A 341 6.56 28.16 21.00
C TRP A 341 5.06 27.95 20.97
N ASN A 342 4.48 27.85 19.77
CA ASN A 342 3.12 27.40 19.61
C ASN A 342 3.11 25.89 19.43
N GLU A 343 2.52 25.18 20.38
CA GLU A 343 2.16 23.78 20.27
C GLU A 343 0.65 23.70 20.34
N ASP A 344 0.04 22.99 19.39
CA ASP A 344 -1.39 22.77 19.41
C ASP A 344 -2.28 24.04 19.42
N GLY A 345 -1.77 25.15 18.86
CA GLY A 345 -2.45 26.45 18.85
C GLY A 345 -2.41 27.19 20.20
N VAL A 346 -1.73 26.61 21.20
CA VAL A 346 -1.46 27.19 22.50
C VAL A 346 -0.01 27.67 22.53
N GLU A 347 0.22 28.88 23.05
CA GLU A 347 1.57 29.36 23.30
C GLU A 347 2.10 28.71 24.58
N GLU A 348 3.12 27.88 24.41
CA GLU A 348 3.89 27.26 25.49
C GLU A 348 5.16 28.07 25.77
N LYS A 349 5.64 27.96 27.00
CA LYS A 349 6.81 28.71 27.48
C LYS A 349 7.62 27.90 28.48
N GLU A 350 8.92 27.83 28.23
CA GLU A 350 9.89 27.27 29.15
C GLU A 350 11.06 28.24 29.40
N THR A 351 11.51 28.31 30.65
CA THR A 351 12.62 29.20 31.06
C THR A 351 13.75 28.35 31.64
N SER A 352 14.98 28.61 31.22
CA SER A 352 16.17 27.83 31.61
C SER A 352 16.52 27.89 33.10
N GLY A 353 15.91 28.84 33.81
CA GLY A 353 16.43 29.38 35.07
C GLY A 353 17.73 30.17 34.87
N ASN A 354 18.22 30.76 35.96
CA ASN A 354 19.49 31.50 35.96
C ASN A 354 20.67 30.51 35.97
N PHE A 355 21.72 30.80 35.20
CA PHE A 355 22.94 29.99 35.19
C PHE A 355 24.21 30.88 35.16
N PRO A 356 25.23 30.53 35.96
CA PRO A 356 26.42 31.35 36.13
C PRO A 356 27.41 31.17 34.96
N VAL A 357 28.55 31.86 35.07
CA VAL A 357 29.70 31.71 34.17
C VAL A 357 30.18 30.25 34.13
N LEU A 358 30.61 29.81 32.94
CA LEU A 358 31.03 28.45 32.60
C LEU A 358 29.94 27.37 32.74
N ALA A 359 28.69 27.75 32.96
CA ALA A 359 27.56 26.84 32.93
C ALA A 359 26.83 26.87 31.57
N ASN A 360 26.03 25.84 31.33
CA ASN A 360 25.13 25.77 30.19
C ASN A 360 23.76 25.27 30.63
N LYS A 361 22.76 25.59 29.82
CA LYS A 361 21.37 25.10 29.97
C LYS A 361 20.82 24.73 28.61
N GLU A 362 19.89 23.80 28.62
CA GLU A 362 19.26 23.23 27.43
C GLU A 362 17.74 23.12 27.66
N ILE A 363 16.96 23.45 26.63
CA ILE A 363 15.50 23.28 26.59
C ILE A 363 15.18 22.44 25.35
N SER A 364 14.38 21.40 25.54
CA SER A 364 13.85 20.59 24.44
C SER A 364 12.59 21.24 23.88
N VAL A 365 12.51 21.34 22.55
CA VAL A 365 11.35 21.87 21.84
C VAL A 365 10.66 20.74 21.07
N PRO A 366 9.34 20.56 21.24
CA PRO A 366 8.57 19.58 20.51
C PRO A 366 8.73 19.71 18.99
N ALA A 367 8.71 18.59 18.30
CA ALA A 367 9.00 18.53 16.87
C ALA A 367 7.92 19.16 15.96
N PHE A 368 6.74 19.46 16.49
CA PHE A 368 5.67 20.18 15.80
C PHE A 368 5.46 21.61 16.29
N ALA A 369 6.32 22.08 17.19
CA ALA A 369 6.32 23.45 17.65
C ALA A 369 6.50 24.40 16.46
N SER A 370 5.71 25.46 16.42
CA SER A 370 5.81 26.53 15.43
C SER A 370 6.02 27.87 16.13
N ASN A 371 6.40 28.92 15.40
CA ASN A 371 6.58 30.26 15.97
C ASN A 371 7.50 30.25 17.22
N ILE A 372 8.65 29.57 17.11
CA ILE A 372 9.56 29.32 18.22
C ILE A 372 10.45 30.54 18.43
N LYS A 373 10.38 31.15 19.60
CA LYS A 373 11.13 32.35 19.95
C LYS A 373 12.04 32.09 21.13
N ILE A 374 13.33 32.38 20.95
CA ILE A 374 14.35 32.32 22.00
C ILE A 374 14.66 33.74 22.44
N SER A 375 14.47 34.06 23.71
CA SER A 375 14.91 35.31 24.32
C SER A 375 16.07 35.02 25.27
N ILE A 376 17.26 35.52 24.94
CA ILE A 376 18.48 35.34 25.75
C ILE A 376 18.74 36.64 26.51
N GLU A 377 18.87 36.53 27.83
CA GLU A 377 19.02 37.65 28.74
C GLU A 377 20.24 37.47 29.63
N ILE A 378 20.87 38.60 29.97
CA ILE A 378 21.98 38.67 30.92
C ILE A 378 21.63 39.59 32.08
N MET A 379 22.18 39.29 33.25
CA MET A 379 22.01 40.13 34.42
C MET A 379 22.91 41.37 34.32
N THR A 380 22.30 42.55 34.31
CA THR A 380 22.99 43.84 34.22
C THR A 380 23.37 44.42 35.59
N PHE A 381 22.54 44.18 36.60
CA PHE A 381 22.80 44.62 37.97
C PHE A 381 22.22 43.61 38.95
N PRO A 382 22.95 43.22 40.01
CA PRO A 382 22.45 42.22 40.96
C PRO A 382 21.53 42.81 42.04
N LEU A 383 21.60 44.10 42.38
CA LEU A 383 20.78 44.72 43.45
C LEU A 383 20.50 46.22 43.20
N PRO A 384 19.33 46.62 42.66
CA PRO A 384 18.20 45.77 42.30
C PRO A 384 18.54 44.88 41.11
N GLU A 385 17.96 43.69 41.09
CA GLU A 385 18.16 42.73 40.00
C GLU A 385 17.57 43.30 38.70
N THR A 386 18.42 43.48 37.69
CA THR A 386 18.02 43.96 36.37
C THR A 386 18.57 43.04 35.28
N TRP A 387 17.77 42.87 34.22
CA TRP A 387 18.09 42.00 33.09
C TRP A 387 18.04 42.79 31.79
N SER A 388 18.93 42.44 30.87
CA SER A 388 18.94 42.97 29.50
C SER A 388 18.91 41.83 28.49
N THR A 389 18.03 41.95 27.49
CA THR A 389 17.96 41.02 26.37
C THR A 389 19.16 41.24 25.44
N VAL A 390 20.00 40.21 25.30
CA VAL A 390 21.12 40.22 24.35
C VAL A 390 20.62 40.03 22.93
N LYS A 391 19.75 39.04 22.74
CA LYS A 391 19.16 38.75 21.43
C LYS A 391 17.83 38.02 21.58
N THR A 392 16.94 38.28 20.64
CA THR A 392 15.76 37.45 20.38
C THR A 392 15.93 36.78 19.03
N ILE A 393 15.71 35.47 18.97
CA ILE A 393 15.87 34.64 17.78
C ILE A 393 14.54 33.95 17.50
N HIS A 394 14.18 33.85 16.22
CA HIS A 394 12.90 33.31 15.79
C HIS A 394 13.10 32.18 14.77
N PHE A 395 12.35 31.09 14.94
CA PHE A 395 12.26 29.99 13.99
C PHE A 395 10.79 29.64 13.73
N GLU A 396 10.45 29.45 12.46
CA GLU A 396 9.12 28.95 12.07
C GLU A 396 8.95 27.45 12.35
N GLN A 397 10.05 26.70 12.41
CA GLN A 397 10.07 25.25 12.64
C GLN A 397 11.19 24.88 13.62
N PRO A 398 11.07 23.75 14.36
CA PRO A 398 12.04 23.35 15.36
C PRO A 398 13.41 23.07 14.73
N LYS A 399 14.46 23.61 15.35
CA LYS A 399 15.84 23.44 14.91
C LYS A 399 16.75 23.30 16.12
N SER A 400 17.58 22.25 16.15
CA SER A 400 18.60 22.14 17.19
C SER A 400 19.67 23.20 16.95
N VAL A 401 19.91 24.05 17.95
CA VAL A 401 20.84 25.18 17.87
C VAL A 401 21.64 25.29 19.16
N GLU A 402 22.89 25.67 19.02
CA GLU A 402 23.78 25.92 20.16
C GLU A 402 24.36 27.33 20.07
N TYR A 403 24.15 28.11 21.13
CA TYR A 403 24.68 29.45 21.27
C TYR A 403 25.74 29.53 22.35
N GLU A 404 26.70 30.43 22.17
CA GLU A 404 27.71 30.77 23.16
C GLU A 404 27.65 32.26 23.47
N LEU A 405 27.44 32.58 24.74
CA LEU A 405 27.54 33.91 25.30
C LEU A 405 28.98 34.15 25.76
N SER A 406 29.55 35.29 25.40
CA SER A 406 30.88 35.71 25.85
C SER A 406 30.93 37.22 26.10
N GLY A 407 32.09 37.74 26.51
CA GLY A 407 32.29 39.17 26.79
C GLY A 407 31.89 39.59 28.20
N THR A 408 31.54 40.87 28.35
CA THR A 408 31.21 41.50 29.64
C THR A 408 29.77 42.02 29.65
N THR A 409 29.25 42.39 30.81
CA THR A 409 27.89 42.91 30.96
C THR A 409 27.57 44.11 30.05
N PHE A 410 28.57 44.96 29.76
CA PHE A 410 28.41 46.14 28.92
C PHE A 410 28.71 45.88 27.43
N SER A 411 29.25 44.71 27.10
CA SER A 411 29.58 44.33 25.73
C SER A 411 29.43 42.81 25.58
N PRO A 412 28.20 42.27 25.69
CA PRO A 412 27.95 40.86 25.50
C PRO A 412 28.06 40.49 24.02
N VAL A 413 28.59 39.31 23.76
CA VAL A 413 28.67 38.72 22.41
C VAL A 413 27.89 37.41 22.43
N LEU A 414 27.14 37.16 21.36
CA LEU A 414 26.40 35.92 21.16
C LEU A 414 26.77 35.32 19.80
N ASP A 415 27.43 34.17 19.85
CA ASP A 415 27.81 33.41 18.67
C ASP A 415 26.93 32.16 18.54
N GLN A 416 26.51 31.85 17.31
CA GLN A 416 25.89 30.56 17.02
C GLN A 416 26.99 29.59 16.62
N ILE A 417 27.14 28.50 17.38
CA ILE A 417 28.19 27.49 17.15
C ILE A 417 27.64 26.31 16.35
N LYS A 418 26.34 26.04 16.44
CA LYS A 418 25.68 24.94 15.71
C LYS A 418 24.29 25.31 15.21
#